data_AF-A0A7C7UF91-F1
#
_entry.id   AF-A0A7C7UF91-F1
#
_cell.length_a   1.000
_cell.length_b   1.000
_cell.length_c   1.000
_cell.angle_alpha   90.00
_cell.angle_beta   90.00
_cell.angle_gamma   90.00
#
_symmetry.space_group_name_H-M   'P 1'
#
loop_
_entity.id
_entity.type
_entity.pdbx_description
1 polymer ?
#
loop_
_entity_poly.entity_id
_entity_poly.type
_entity_poly.pdbx_seq_one_letter_code
_entity_poly.pdbx_strand_id
1 'polypeptide(L)'
;MASMMEQLLGSYYCRLALLLCQQARENLYSGSSKKASELCRFISTLCVKNTYTPCREESELCFQVAEKCLVEEGLEEAKRICELARKRCPKSFNAYGG
;
A
#
# COMPACT_ATOMS: atom_id res chain seq x y z
N MET A 1 13.55 1.74 -22.50
CA MET A 1 14.49 1.84 -21.37
C MET A 1 14.04 3.00 -20.51
N ALA A 2 13.67 2.74 -19.25
CA ALA A 2 13.32 3.83 -18.34
C ALA A 2 14.55 4.69 -18.07
N SER A 3 14.41 6.01 -18.12
CA SER A 3 15.49 6.96 -17.87
C SER A 3 16.01 6.81 -16.43
N MET A 4 17.26 7.19 -16.18
CA MET A 4 17.86 7.20 -14.85
C MET A 4 17.02 7.99 -13.82
N MET A 5 16.31 9.02 -14.30
CA MET A 5 15.40 9.85 -13.50
C MET A 5 14.13 9.10 -13.07
N GLU A 6 13.54 8.29 -13.97
CA GLU A 6 12.35 7.48 -13.67
C GLU A 6 12.67 6.39 -12.63
N GLN A 7 13.86 5.80 -12.69
CA GLN A 7 14.31 4.82 -11.69
C GLN A 7 14.50 5.46 -10.31
N LEU A 8 15.09 6.66 -10.26
CA LEU A 8 15.27 7.41 -9.01
C LEU A 8 13.92 7.78 -8.39
N LEU A 9 12.99 8.30 -9.20
CA LEU A 9 11.63 8.65 -8.76
C LEU A 9 10.85 7.43 -8.28
N GLY A 10 10.92 6.30 -9.00
CA GLY A 10 10.30 5.04 -8.57
C GLY A 10 10.80 4.57 -7.21
N SER A 11 12.12 4.70 -6.96
CA SER A 11 12.71 4.35 -5.66
C SER A 11 12.23 5.26 -4.52
N TYR A 12 12.06 6.56 -4.80
CA TYR A 12 11.56 7.54 -3.84
C TYR A 12 10.07 7.30 -3.53
N TYR A 13 9.24 7.10 -4.56
CA TYR A 13 7.82 6.78 -4.38
C TYR A 13 7.63 5.48 -3.61
N CYS A 14 8.48 4.49 -3.85
CA CYS A 14 8.44 3.23 -3.11
C CYS A 14 8.75 3.42 -1.62
N ARG A 15 9.77 4.22 -1.27
CA ARG A 15 10.07 4.55 0.13
C ARG A 15 8.93 5.31 0.80
N LEU A 16 8.36 6.29 0.11
CA LEU A 16 7.23 7.06 0.61
C LEU A 16 6.00 6.16 0.82
N ALA A 17 5.70 5.28 -0.13
CA ALA A 17 4.62 4.31 -0.04
C ALA A 17 4.78 3.37 1.17
N LEU A 18 6.00 2.91 1.47
CA LEU A 18 6.27 2.05 2.64
C LEU A 18 6.00 2.78 3.96
N LEU A 19 6.45 4.03 4.11
CA LEU A 19 6.19 4.84 5.31
C LEU A 19 4.69 5.08 5.52
N LEU A 20 3.99 5.42 4.45
CA LEU A 20 2.54 5.63 4.49
C LEU A 20 1.79 4.33 4.75
N CYS A 21 2.28 3.19 4.24
CA CYS A 21 1.69 1.87 4.48
C CYS A 21 1.75 1.50 5.96
N GLN A 22 2.85 1.81 6.65
CA GLN A 22 2.92 1.65 8.10
C GLN A 22 1.87 2.50 8.81
N GLN A 23 1.78 3.80 8.48
CA GLN A 23 0.78 4.68 9.08
C GLN A 23 -0.65 4.23 8.78
N ALA A 24 -0.92 3.75 7.56
CA ALA A 24 -2.23 3.25 7.17
C ALA A 24 -2.64 2.05 8.03
N ARG A 25 -1.70 1.15 8.32
CA ARG A 25 -1.93 0.00 9.21
C ARG A 25 -2.21 0.44 10.63
N GLU A 26 -1.40 1.33 11.19
CA GLU A 26 -1.65 1.87 12.54
C GLU A 26 -3.07 2.43 12.62
N ASN A 27 -3.50 3.23 11.64
CA ASN A 27 -4.86 3.75 11.57
C ASN A 27 -5.92 2.64 11.40
N LEU A 28 -5.64 1.59 10.62
CA LEU A 28 -6.54 0.46 10.41
C LEU A 28 -6.76 -0.36 11.70
N TYR A 29 -5.70 -0.60 12.48
CA TYR A 29 -5.78 -1.37 13.73
C TYR A 29 -6.24 -0.52 14.92
N SER A 30 -6.03 0.80 14.90
CA SER A 30 -6.50 1.74 15.93
C SER A 30 -7.95 2.22 15.74
N GLY A 31 -8.68 1.70 14.75
CA GLY A 31 -10.09 2.06 14.51
C GLY A 31 -10.30 3.37 13.74
N SER A 32 -9.24 3.99 13.21
CA SER A 32 -9.28 5.18 12.37
C SER A 32 -9.42 4.80 10.88
N SER A 33 -10.48 4.06 10.55
CA SER A 33 -10.68 3.44 9.22
C SER A 33 -10.72 4.44 8.06
N LYS A 34 -11.34 5.61 8.26
CA LYS A 34 -11.40 6.68 7.25
C LYS A 34 -10.00 7.17 6.86
N LYS A 35 -9.12 7.36 7.85
CA LYS A 35 -7.75 7.81 7.62
C LYS A 35 -6.90 6.71 6.98
N ALA A 36 -7.13 5.44 7.37
CA ALA A 36 -6.54 4.30 6.68
C ALA A 36 -6.97 4.23 5.20
N SER A 37 -8.24 4.50 4.89
CA SER A 37 -8.75 4.55 3.52
C SER A 37 -8.04 5.61 2.67
N GLU A 38 -7.94 6.84 3.17
CA GLU A 38 -7.26 7.94 2.49
C GLU A 38 -5.78 7.61 2.20
N LEU A 39 -5.09 7.05 3.19
CA LEU A 39 -3.68 6.64 3.04
C LEU A 39 -3.53 5.49 2.04
N CYS A 40 -4.35 4.43 2.13
CA CYS A 40 -4.31 3.31 1.20
C CYS A 40 -4.60 3.73 -0.24
N ARG A 41 -5.53 4.67 -0.44
CA ARG A 41 -5.83 5.23 -1.76
C ARG A 41 -4.64 6.02 -2.32
N PHE A 42 -3.98 6.80 -1.48
CA PHE A 42 -2.78 7.53 -1.89
C PHE A 42 -1.62 6.58 -2.21
N ILE A 43 -1.39 5.55 -1.39
CA ILE A 43 -0.39 4.50 -1.63
C ILE A 43 -0.64 3.81 -2.97
N SER A 44 -1.88 3.46 -3.29
CA SER A 44 -2.24 2.88 -4.59
C SER A 44 -1.73 3.74 -5.76
N THR A 45 -1.94 5.07 -5.70
CA THR A 45 -1.46 5.98 -6.75
C THR A 45 0.08 6.04 -6.84
N LEU A 46 0.79 5.91 -5.71
CA LEU A 46 2.25 5.87 -5.69
C LEU A 46 2.79 4.56 -6.26
N CYS A 47 2.15 3.43 -5.93
CA CYS A 47 2.56 2.11 -6.39
C CYS A 47 2.31 1.91 -7.90
N VAL A 48 1.22 2.47 -8.46
CA VAL A 48 0.98 2.46 -9.93
C VAL A 48 2.07 3.20 -10.70
N LYS A 49 2.65 4.26 -10.12
CA LYS A 49 3.72 5.04 -10.75
C LYS A 49 5.07 4.32 -10.76
N ASN A 50 5.19 3.20 -10.04
CA ASN A 50 6.40 2.39 -10.04
C ASN A 50 6.37 1.44 -11.24
N THR A 51 7.49 1.34 -11.97
CA THR A 51 7.60 0.50 -13.17
C THR A 51 7.74 -1.00 -12.86
N TYR A 52 7.77 -1.37 -11.58
CA TYR A 52 7.94 -2.75 -11.14
C TYR A 52 6.59 -3.48 -11.05
N THR A 53 6.46 -4.61 -11.74
CA THR A 53 5.20 -5.36 -11.89
C THR A 53 4.51 -5.70 -10.55
N PRO A 54 5.23 -6.18 -9.52
CA PRO A 54 4.65 -6.41 -8.19
C PRO A 54 4.03 -5.17 -7.52
N CYS A 55 4.52 -3.96 -7.82
CA CYS A 55 3.93 -2.74 -7.29
C CYS A 55 2.58 -2.41 -7.94
N ARG A 56 2.33 -2.89 -9.17
CA ARG A 56 1.03 -2.74 -9.81
C ARG A 56 -0.02 -3.63 -9.14
N GLU A 57 0.33 -4.89 -8.85
CA GLU A 57 -0.54 -5.79 -8.07
C GLU A 57 -0.79 -5.23 -6.66
N GLU A 58 0.25 -4.72 -5.99
CA GLU A 58 0.11 -4.06 -4.69
C GLU A 58 -0.83 -2.86 -4.76
N SER A 59 -0.78 -2.07 -5.83
CA SER A 59 -1.64 -0.89 -5.98
C SER A 59 -3.12 -1.24 -6.04
N GLU A 60 -3.47 -2.36 -6.67
CA GLU A 60 -4.85 -2.85 -6.76
C GLU A 60 -5.33 -3.34 -5.39
N LEU A 61 -4.47 -4.05 -4.65
CA LEU A 61 -4.77 -4.49 -3.30
C LEU A 61 -4.94 -3.29 -2.35
N CYS A 62 -4.07 -2.28 -2.42
CA CYS A 62 -4.19 -1.07 -1.62
C CYS A 62 -5.47 -0.28 -1.96
N PHE A 63 -5.89 -0.27 -3.22
CA PHE A 63 -7.16 0.33 -3.62
C PHE A 63 -8.36 -0.42 -2.99
N GLN A 64 -8.36 -1.75 -3.05
CA GLN A 64 -9.40 -2.57 -2.41
C GLN A 64 -9.46 -2.37 -0.89
N VAL A 65 -8.30 -2.30 -0.22
CA VAL A 65 -8.24 -1.96 1.22
C VAL A 65 -8.90 -0.60 1.47
N ALA A 66 -8.60 0.40 0.63
CA ALA A 66 -9.20 1.73 0.78
C ALA A 66 -10.73 1.70 0.68
N GLU A 67 -11.29 0.94 -0.27
CA GLU A 67 -12.74 0.78 -0.42
C GLU A 67 -13.37 0.04 0.76
N LYS A 68 -12.74 -1.05 1.20
CA LYS A 68 -13.24 -1.88 2.30
C LYS A 68 -13.17 -1.15 3.66
N CYS A 69 -12.21 -0.25 3.85
CA CYS A 69 -12.12 0.60 5.04
C CYS A 69 -13.31 1.57 5.21
N LEU A 70 -14.08 1.85 4.16
CA LEU A 70 -15.24 2.75 4.21
C LEU A 70 -16.55 2.04 4.56
N VAL A 71 -16.54 0.71 4.59
CA VAL A 71 -17.71 -0.12 4.88
C VAL A 71 -17.57 -0.67 6.30
N GLU A 72 -18.59 -0.54 7.16
CA GLU A 72 -18.53 -0.98 8.57
C GLU A 72 -18.16 -2.48 8.69
N GLU A 73 -18.76 -3.34 7.88
CA GLU A 73 -18.46 -4.78 7.84
C GLU A 73 -17.19 -5.11 7.05
N GLY A 74 -16.61 -4.14 6.33
CA GLY A 74 -15.47 -4.32 5.44
C GLY A 74 -14.11 -4.33 6.15
N LEU A 75 -14.04 -3.97 7.45
CA LEU A 75 -12.77 -3.77 8.15
C LEU A 75 -11.94 -5.05 8.31
N GLU A 76 -12.58 -6.18 8.61
CA GLU A 76 -11.85 -7.46 8.70
C GLU A 76 -11.35 -7.93 7.34
N GLU A 77 -12.12 -7.67 6.28
CA GLU A 77 -11.69 -7.94 4.92
C GLU A 77 -10.53 -7.02 4.51
N ALA A 78 -10.59 -5.74 4.87
CA ALA A 78 -9.52 -4.77 4.64
C ALA A 78 -8.20 -5.23 5.30
N LYS A 79 -8.25 -5.74 6.53
CA LYS A 79 -7.08 -6.31 7.21
C LYS A 79 -6.51 -7.52 6.47
N ARG A 80 -7.36 -8.45 6.01
CA ARG A 80 -6.93 -9.63 5.25
C ARG A 80 -6.25 -9.25 3.93
N ILE A 81 -6.82 -8.32 3.18
CA ILE A 81 -6.26 -7.82 1.92
C ILE A 81 -4.95 -7.06 2.18
N CYS A 82 -4.89 -6.27 3.26
CA CYS A 82 -3.67 -5.56 3.66
C CYS A 82 -2.52 -6.54 3.94
N GLU A 83 -2.76 -7.63 4.65
CA GLU A 83 -1.73 -8.65 4.90
C GLU A 83 -1.33 -9.40 3.62
N LEU A 84 -2.26 -9.61 2.68
CA LEU A 84 -1.94 -10.15 1.36
C LEU A 84 -1.03 -9.21 0.56
N ALA A 85 -1.32 -7.91 0.55
CA ALA A 85 -0.50 -6.88 -0.10
C ALA A 85 0.94 -6.90 0.43
N ARG A 86 1.10 -7.07 1.75
CA ARG A 86 2.42 -7.15 2.39
C ARG A 86 3.25 -8.34 1.90
N LYS A 87 2.62 -9.51 1.79
CA LYS A 87 3.29 -10.73 1.31
C LYS A 87 3.69 -10.61 -0.17
N ARG A 88 2.94 -9.83 -0.95
CA ARG A 88 3.22 -9.58 -2.37
C ARG A 88 4.31 -8.54 -2.58
N CYS A 89 4.43 -7.55 -1.70
CA CYS A 89 5.46 -6.53 -1.80
C CYS A 89 6.80 -7.04 -1.24
N PRO A 90 7.80 -7.35 -2.08
CA PRO A 90 9.08 -7.92 -1.62
C PRO A 90 9.84 -6.94 -0.72
N LYS A 91 9.62 -5.63 -0.90
CA LYS A 91 10.23 -4.60 -0.07
C LYS A 91 9.53 -4.44 1.28
N SER A 92 8.21 -4.63 1.35
CA SER A 92 7.50 -4.59 2.63
C SER A 92 7.78 -5.85 3.46
N PHE A 93 7.86 -7.01 2.80
CA PHE A 93 8.16 -8.28 3.44
C PHE A 93 9.58 -8.31 4.02
N ASN A 94 10.58 -7.87 3.25
CA ASN A 94 11.97 -7.80 3.72
C ASN A 94 12.23 -6.69 4.76
N ALA A 95 11.51 -5.57 4.70
CA ALA A 95 11.76 -4.45 5.62
C ALA A 95 11.19 -4.68 7.03
N TYR A 96 10.13 -5.49 7.17
CA TYR A 96 9.41 -5.62 8.45
C TYR A 96 9.13 -7.07 8.88
N GLY A 97 9.71 -8.05 8.20
CA GLY A 97 9.71 -9.45 8.62
C GLY A 97 8.39 -10.18 8.34
N GLY A 98 8.53 -11.41 7.84
CA GLY A 98 7.51 -12.45 7.91
C GLY A 98 7.46 -13.11 9.27
#